data_AF-A0A7L2R6W6-F1
#
_entry.id   AF-A0A7L2R6W6-F1
#
_cell.length_a   1.000
_cell.length_b   1.000
_cell.length_c   1.000
_cell.angle_alpha   90.00
_cell.angle_beta   90.00
_cell.angle_gamma   90.00
#
_symmetry.space_group_name_H-M   'P 1'
#
loop_
_entity.id
_entity.type
_entity.pdbx_description
1 polymer ?
#
loop_
_entity_poly.entity_id
_entity_poly.type
_entity_poly.pdbx_seq_one_letter_code
_entity_poly.pdbx_strand_id
1 'polypeptide(L)'
;MWESWGNNMVVRVKWFYHPEETNPGKKLNEGKRALYQSSHVDENDVQTISHKCLVVGLDQYEQMLKTKKYQDSEDLYYLAGTYEPTTGMIFNTDGVPVIC
;
A
#
# COMPACT_ATOMS: atom_id res chain seq x y z
N MET A 1 -0.03 -16.54 8.22
CA MET A 1 -1.37 -16.88 8.73
C MET A 1 -1.24 -18.11 9.61
N TRP A 2 -1.89 -18.12 10.76
CA TRP A 2 -1.90 -19.26 11.69
C TRP A 2 -3.22 -19.30 12.45
N GLU A 3 -3.51 -20.45 13.06
CA GLU A 3 -4.60 -20.61 14.01
C GLU A 3 -4.04 -20.43 15.43
N SER A 4 -4.68 -19.58 16.24
CA SER A 4 -4.32 -19.40 17.65
C SER A 4 -5.09 -20.36 18.56
N TRP A 5 -4.70 -20.40 19.84
CA TRP A 5 -5.54 -20.99 20.88
C TRP A 5 -6.92 -20.31 20.88
N GLY A 6 -7.98 -21.11 20.94
CA GLY A 6 -9.37 -20.62 20.83
C GLY A 6 -9.93 -20.58 19.40
N ASN A 7 -9.28 -21.24 18.43
CA ASN A 7 -9.72 -21.36 17.03
C ASN A 7 -9.83 -20.01 16.28
N ASN A 8 -9.07 -18.98 16.71
CA ASN A 8 -9.04 -17.71 15.98
C ASN A 8 -8.01 -17.80 14.85
N MET A 9 -8.42 -17.38 13.66
CA MET A 9 -7.55 -17.34 12.49
C MET A 9 -6.87 -15.98 12.42
N VAL A 10 -5.54 -15.95 12.51
CA VAL A 10 -4.76 -14.71 12.60
C VAL A 10 -3.82 -14.57 11.39
N VAL A 11 -3.70 -13.35 10.89
CA VAL A 11 -2.74 -12.96 9.86
C VAL A 11 -1.86 -11.83 10.36
N ARG A 12 -0.55 -11.98 10.17
CA ARG A 12 0.43 -10.90 10.35
C ARG A 12 0.54 -10.13 9.03
N VAL A 13 0.28 -8.83 9.05
CA VAL A 13 0.29 -7.97 7.85
C VAL A 13 1.34 -6.89 7.96
N LYS A 14 1.83 -6.41 6.81
CA LYS A 14 2.71 -5.26 6.69
C LYS A 14 1.94 -4.18 5.94
N TRP A 15 1.76 -3.03 6.57
CA TRP A 15 0.86 -2.00 6.06
C TRP A 15 1.44 -1.23 4.87
N PHE A 16 0.58 -1.00 3.89
CA PHE A 16 0.73 0.07 2.91
C PHE A 16 -0.15 1.24 3.35
N TYR A 17 0.24 2.46 2.98
CA TYR A 17 -0.49 3.69 3.26
C TYR A 17 -0.83 4.41 1.97
N HIS A 18 -2.07 4.89 1.86
CA HIS A 18 -2.42 5.87 0.84
C HIS A 18 -1.78 7.23 1.16
N PRO A 19 -1.54 8.08 0.14
CA PRO A 19 -0.97 9.41 0.35
C PRO A 19 -1.71 10.23 1.42
N GLU A 20 -3.05 10.18 1.45
CA GLU A 20 -3.89 10.88 2.42
C GLU A 20 -3.77 10.39 3.87
N GLU A 21 -3.19 9.21 4.09
CA GLU A 21 -2.97 8.59 5.41
C GLU A 21 -1.57 8.89 5.97
N THR A 22 -0.72 9.56 5.17
CA THR A 22 0.63 10.00 5.59
C THR A 22 0.59 11.39 6.25
N ASN A 23 1.71 11.83 6.83
CA ASN A 23 1.90 13.19 7.35
C ASN A 23 3.07 13.85 6.59
N PRO A 24 2.88 14.95 5.83
CA PRO A 24 1.73 15.87 5.85
C PRO A 24 0.50 15.45 5.00
N GLY A 25 0.50 14.28 4.37
CA GLY A 25 -0.71 13.72 3.76
C GLY A 25 -1.05 14.30 2.39
N LYS A 26 -2.33 14.68 2.20
CA LYS A 26 -3.03 15.19 0.99
C LYS A 26 -2.32 16.28 0.14
N LYS A 27 -1.15 16.76 0.56
CA LYS A 27 -0.29 17.66 -0.22
C LYS A 27 0.41 16.96 -1.38
N LEU A 28 0.57 15.64 -1.29
CA LEU A 28 1.06 14.82 -2.38
C LEU A 28 -0.05 14.69 -3.41
N ASN A 29 0.06 15.41 -4.54
CA ASN A 29 -0.88 15.34 -5.67
C ASN A 29 -0.71 14.03 -6.46
N GLU A 30 -0.72 12.90 -5.76
CA GLU A 30 -0.56 11.58 -6.33
C GLU A 30 -1.90 10.97 -6.72
N GLY A 31 -1.88 10.10 -7.73
CA GLY A 31 -3.10 9.44 -8.20
C GLY A 31 -3.71 8.53 -7.13
N LYS A 32 -5.05 8.34 -7.18
CA LYS A 32 -5.86 7.52 -6.25
C LYS A 32 -5.36 6.07 -6.02
N ARG A 33 -4.45 5.58 -6.87
CA ARG A 33 -3.91 4.22 -6.84
C ARG A 33 -2.47 4.14 -6.30
N ALA A 34 -1.93 5.25 -5.78
CA ALA A 34 -0.64 5.29 -5.09
C ALA A 34 -0.72 4.57 -3.75
N LEU A 35 0.32 3.81 -3.44
CA LEU A 35 0.56 3.23 -2.13
C LEU A 35 2.03 3.41 -1.72
N TYR A 36 2.22 3.78 -0.45
CA TYR A 36 3.51 3.80 0.23
C TYR A 36 3.68 2.52 1.03
N GLN A 37 4.75 1.78 0.78
CA GLN A 37 5.10 0.67 1.68
C GLN A 37 5.59 1.22 3.02
N SER A 38 5.39 0.49 4.11
CA SER A 38 5.88 0.91 5.43
C SER A 38 6.53 -0.23 6.20
N SER A 39 7.28 0.07 7.24
CA SER A 39 7.82 -0.91 8.19
C SER A 39 6.77 -1.41 9.21
N HIS A 40 5.58 -0.81 9.23
CA HIS A 40 4.53 -1.09 10.21
C HIS A 40 3.91 -2.47 9.99
N VAL A 41 3.95 -3.29 11.04
CA VAL A 41 3.45 -4.66 11.06
C VAL A 41 2.57 -4.87 12.27
N ASP A 42 1.41 -5.50 12.07
CA ASP A 42 0.48 -5.89 13.13
C ASP A 42 -0.16 -7.26 12.82
N GLU A 43 -1.09 -7.67 13.68
CA GLU A 43 -1.87 -8.89 13.56
C GLU A 43 -3.35 -8.55 13.47
N ASN A 44 -4.05 -9.17 12.52
CA ASN A 44 -5.46 -8.98 12.29
C ASN A 44 -6.18 -10.33 12.13
N ASP A 45 -7.50 -10.33 12.28
CA ASP A 45 -8.33 -11.50 12.02
C ASP A 45 -8.41 -11.77 10.51
N VAL A 46 -8.22 -13.02 10.10
CA VAL A 46 -8.27 -13.43 8.68
C VAL A 46 -9.60 -13.08 8.01
N GLN A 47 -10.71 -13.06 8.75
CA GLN A 47 -12.03 -12.72 8.24
C GLN A 47 -12.16 -11.23 7.83
N THR A 48 -11.18 -10.39 8.18
CA THR A 48 -11.13 -8.98 7.74
C THR A 48 -10.55 -8.81 6.33
N ILE A 49 -10.02 -9.87 5.71
CA ILE A 49 -9.49 -9.82 4.34
C ILE A 49 -10.66 -9.75 3.35
N SER A 50 -10.79 -8.64 2.63
CA SER A 50 -11.83 -8.45 1.61
C SER A 50 -11.55 -9.23 0.32
N HIS A 51 -10.41 -8.95 -0.33
CA HIS A 51 -10.03 -9.52 -1.61
C HIS A 51 -8.52 -9.38 -1.84
N LYS A 52 -8.02 -10.01 -2.91
CA LYS A 52 -6.63 -9.91 -3.33
C LYS A 52 -6.46 -8.75 -4.31
N CYS A 53 -5.49 -7.89 -4.06
CA CYS A 53 -5.04 -6.84 -4.97
C CYS A 53 -3.57 -7.05 -5.41
N LEU A 54 -3.11 -6.20 -6.33
CA LEU A 54 -1.75 -6.16 -6.88
C LEU A 54 -1.15 -4.78 -6.66
N VAL A 55 0.08 -4.75 -6.16
CA VAL A 55 0.92 -3.56 -6.07
C VAL A 55 2.14 -3.80 -6.95
N VAL A 56 2.34 -2.94 -7.96
CA VAL A 56 3.43 -3.04 -8.93
C VAL A 56 4.24 -1.74 -9.01
N GLY A 57 5.34 -1.71 -9.75
CA GLY A 57 6.05 -0.46 -10.05
C GLY A 57 5.25 0.45 -10.98
N LEU A 58 5.52 1.76 -10.96
CA LEU A 58 4.79 2.76 -11.75
C LEU A 58 4.78 2.44 -13.25
N ASP A 59 5.94 2.11 -13.84
CA ASP A 59 6.04 1.76 -15.27
C ASP A 59 5.16 0.55 -15.62
N GLN A 60 5.14 -0.46 -14.75
CA GLN A 60 4.33 -1.65 -14.95
C GLN A 60 2.84 -1.34 -14.79
N TYR A 61 2.49 -0.51 -13.81
CA TYR A 61 1.12 -0.03 -13.60
C TYR A 61 0.58 0.68 -14.85
N GLU A 62 1.34 1.62 -15.41
CA GLU A 62 0.97 2.35 -16.62
C GLU A 62 0.84 1.45 -17.85
N GLN A 63 1.70 0.42 -17.98
CA GLN A 63 1.57 -0.59 -19.03
C GLN A 63 0.32 -1.44 -18.86
N MET A 64 0.01 -1.85 -17.62
CA MET A 64 -1.15 -2.69 -17.33
C MET A 64 -2.47 -1.96 -17.53
N LEU A 65 -2.54 -0.65 -17.23
CA LEU A 65 -3.72 0.18 -17.50
C LEU A 65 -4.09 0.26 -18.99
N LYS A 66 -3.11 0.11 -19.89
CA LYS A 66 -3.38 0.06 -21.34
C LYS A 66 -4.05 -1.23 -21.78
N THR A 67 -4.08 -2.25 -20.91
CA THR A 67 -4.76 -3.52 -21.18
C THR A 67 -6.22 -3.44 -20.72
N LYS A 68 -7.14 -4.01 -21.51
CA LYS A 68 -8.58 -4.05 -21.18
C LYS A 68 -8.88 -4.73 -19.84
N LYS A 69 -7.96 -5.53 -19.31
CA LYS A 69 -8.12 -6.27 -18.05
C LYS A 69 -8.13 -5.36 -16.83
N TYR A 70 -7.34 -4.27 -16.85
CA TYR A 70 -7.11 -3.44 -15.67
C TYR A 70 -7.55 -1.98 -15.82
N GLN A 71 -8.12 -1.63 -16.98
CA GLN A 71 -8.55 -0.26 -17.27
C GLN A 71 -9.53 0.30 -16.22
N ASP A 72 -10.45 -0.53 -15.71
CA ASP A 72 -11.43 -0.16 -14.69
C ASP A 72 -11.27 -0.96 -13.37
N SER A 73 -10.13 -1.65 -13.18
CA SER A 73 -9.93 -2.50 -12.01
C SER A 73 -9.64 -1.68 -10.76
N GLU A 74 -10.28 -2.06 -9.65
CA GLU A 74 -9.98 -1.51 -8.32
C GLU A 74 -8.88 -2.27 -7.57
N ASP A 75 -8.39 -3.35 -8.17
CA ASP A 75 -7.44 -4.29 -7.56
C ASP A 75 -5.99 -3.98 -7.93
N LEU A 76 -5.72 -2.92 -8.70
CA LEU A 76 -4.39 -2.57 -9.18
C LEU A 76 -3.93 -1.22 -8.61
N TYR A 77 -2.77 -1.26 -7.95
CA TYR A 77 -2.10 -0.13 -7.31
C TYR A 77 -0.65 -0.04 -7.78
N TYR A 78 -0.02 1.11 -7.58
CA TYR A 78 1.41 1.30 -7.82
C TYR A 78 2.14 1.73 -6.55
N LEU A 79 3.38 1.28 -6.41
CA LEU A 79 4.28 1.68 -5.35
C LEU A 79 4.80 3.10 -5.64
N ALA A 80 4.44 4.06 -4.80
CA ALA A 80 4.89 5.45 -4.89
C ALA A 80 6.19 5.69 -4.11
N GLY A 81 6.43 4.87 -3.08
CA GLY A 81 7.61 5.04 -2.23
C GLY A 81 7.49 4.31 -0.90
N THR A 82 8.23 4.81 0.10
CA THR A 82 8.24 4.28 1.47
C THR A 82 7.80 5.36 2.46
N TYR A 83 6.91 5.02 3.38
CA TYR A 83 6.47 5.85 4.50
C TYR A 83 6.97 5.26 5.82
N GLU A 84 7.53 6.10 6.69
CA GLU A 84 7.92 5.74 8.05
C GLU A 84 6.94 6.31 9.08
N PRO A 85 5.95 5.52 9.57
CA PRO A 85 4.84 6.03 10.38
C PRO A 85 5.26 6.65 11.72
N THR A 86 6.40 6.24 12.29
CA THR A 86 6.90 6.78 13.56
C THR A 86 7.50 8.18 13.39
N THR A 87 8.09 8.48 12.24
CA THR A 87 8.80 9.75 11.99
C THR A 87 8.02 10.69 11.09
N GLY A 88 7.05 10.17 10.33
CA GLY A 88 6.36 10.91 9.28
C GLY A 88 7.19 11.07 7.99
N MET A 89 8.38 10.47 7.91
CA MET A 89 9.22 10.62 6.71
C MET A 89 8.66 9.84 5.53
N ILE A 90 8.75 10.45 4.35
CA ILE A 90 8.35 9.87 3.09
C ILE A 90 9.57 9.85 2.18
N PHE A 91 9.78 8.73 1.49
CA PHE A 91 10.83 8.54 0.50
C PHE A 91 10.20 8.07 -0.80
N ASN A 92 10.70 8.54 -1.94
CA ASN A 92 10.29 8.01 -3.24
C ASN A 92 10.86 6.58 -3.45
N THR A 93 10.56 5.97 -4.60
CA THR A 93 11.06 4.62 -4.93
C THR A 93 12.58 4.50 -5.03
N ASP A 94 13.29 5.62 -5.24
CA ASP A 94 14.75 5.68 -5.27
C ASP A 94 15.37 5.89 -3.88
N GLY A 95 14.56 5.95 -2.82
CA GLY A 95 15.00 6.18 -1.45
C GLY A 95 15.36 7.63 -1.14
N VAL A 96 14.95 8.58 -1.99
CA VAL A 96 15.16 10.01 -1.78
C VAL A 96 14.01 10.60 -0.95
N PRO A 97 14.29 11.34 0.14
CA PRO A 97 13.26 11.99 0.93
C PRO A 97 12.40 12.94 0.10
N VAL A 98 11.07 12.86 0.27
CA VAL A 98 10.11 13.78 -0.34
C VAL A 98 9.89 14.97 0.60
N ILE A 99 10.21 16.17 0.14
CA ILE A 99 10.03 17.42 0.89
C ILE A 99 8.77 18.11 0.35
N CYS A 100 7.77 18.30 1.20
CA CYS A 100 6.45 18.87 0.87
C CYS A 100 6.28 20.31 1.39
#